data_AF-A0A3S9SZD1-F1
#
_entry.id   AF-A0A3S9SZD1-F1
#
_cell.length_a   1.000
_cell.length_b   1.000
_cell.length_c   1.000
_cell.angle_alpha   90.00
_cell.angle_beta   90.00
_cell.angle_gamma   90.00
#
_symmetry.space_group_name_H-M   'P 1'
#
loop_
_entity.id
_entity.type
_entity.pdbx_description
1 polymer ?
#
loop_
_entity_poly.entity_id
_entity_poly.type
_entity_poly.pdbx_seq_one_letter_code
_entity_poly.pdbx_strand_id
1 'polypeptide(L)'
;MRDITLIDLGIILFLLFFLVRGYQQGLIRQAMALIGLLLGLKIASDHYLFLSTLLQTHFYLDKYLANIISFGLIFFLVIIVINLVGWILSGLTKLLFLSFIDRSIGAVIGLIKGGIIVYLILLLISKVPYKQVSDQLEKSVLAKDLLALTPYIEENLNKIIQP
;
A
#
# COMPACT_ATOMS: atom_id res chain seq x y z
N MET A 1 -25.67 6.06 -25.01
CA MET A 1 -24.91 7.03 -24.20
C MET A 1 -24.59 6.32 -22.89
N ARG A 2 -23.32 6.33 -22.45
CA ARG A 2 -22.88 5.58 -21.25
C ARG A 2 -23.31 6.39 -20.02
N ASP A 3 -24.28 5.90 -19.26
CA ASP A 3 -24.74 6.59 -18.06
C ASP A 3 -23.76 6.38 -16.91
N ILE A 4 -23.32 7.47 -16.29
CA ILE A 4 -22.44 7.44 -15.11
C ILE A 4 -23.28 6.94 -13.93
N THR A 5 -22.91 5.79 -13.36
CA THR A 5 -23.60 5.24 -12.19
C THR A 5 -23.07 5.84 -10.89
N LEU A 6 -23.82 5.69 -9.80
CA LEU A 6 -23.37 6.09 -8.45
C LEU A 6 -22.07 5.38 -8.03
N ILE A 7 -21.86 4.15 -8.53
CA ILE A 7 -20.62 3.38 -8.31
C ILE A 7 -19.45 4.03 -9.05
N ASP A 8 -19.65 4.45 -10.30
CA ASP A 8 -18.60 5.15 -11.06
C ASP A 8 -18.19 6.45 -10.37
N LEU A 9 -19.16 7.22 -9.85
CA LEU A 9 -18.89 8.44 -9.09
C LEU A 9 -18.09 8.15 -7.80
N GLY A 10 -18.45 7.09 -7.08
CA GLY A 10 -17.72 6.65 -5.89
C GLY A 10 -16.26 6.25 -6.20
N ILE A 11 -16.06 5.48 -7.29
CA ILE A 11 -14.73 5.09 -7.76
C ILE A 11 -13.90 6.32 -8.13
N ILE A 12 -14.47 7.25 -8.90
CA ILE A 12 -13.78 8.48 -9.32
C ILE A 12 -13.37 9.31 -8.11
N LEU A 13 -14.27 9.51 -7.13
CA LEU A 13 -13.97 10.29 -5.93
C LEU A 13 -12.84 9.64 -5.12
N PHE A 14 -12.87 8.31 -5.00
CA PHE A 14 -11.84 7.55 -4.30
C PHE A 14 -10.48 7.62 -5.01
N LEU A 15 -10.46 7.45 -6.33
CA LEU A 15 -9.24 7.59 -7.13
C LEU A 15 -8.68 9.01 -7.07
N LEU A 16 -9.54 10.04 -7.09
CA LEU A 16 -9.14 11.43 -6.96
C LEU A 16 -8.53 11.70 -5.58
N PHE A 17 -9.11 11.15 -4.52
CA PHE A 17 -8.50 11.21 -3.19
C PHE A 17 -7.09 10.61 -3.17
N PHE A 18 -6.91 9.44 -3.78
CA PHE A 18 -5.60 8.78 -3.89
C PHE A 18 -4.61 9.54 -4.78
N LEU A 19 -5.08 10.17 -5.86
CA LEU A 19 -4.29 11.04 -6.72
C LEU A 19 -3.75 12.23 -5.91
N VAL A 20 -4.63 12.95 -5.21
CA VAL A 20 -4.26 14.12 -4.40
C VAL A 20 -3.32 13.72 -3.27
N ARG A 21 -3.61 12.62 -2.57
CA ARG A 21 -2.74 12.07 -1.52
C ARG A 21 -1.36 11.67 -2.08
N GLY A 22 -1.33 11.03 -3.25
CA GLY A 22 -0.09 10.67 -3.94
C GLY A 22 0.73 11.90 -4.33
N TYR A 23 0.07 12.93 -4.87
CA TYR A 23 0.70 14.19 -5.20
C TYR A 23 1.28 14.90 -3.97
N GLN A 24 0.55 14.90 -2.85
CA GLN A 24 0.99 15.49 -1.59
C GLN A 24 2.18 14.75 -0.97
N GLN A 25 2.22 13.42 -1.10
CA GLN A 25 3.34 12.61 -0.60
C GLN A 25 4.58 12.71 -1.48
N GLY A 26 4.42 12.79 -2.80
CA GLY A 26 5.54 12.74 -3.75
C GLY A 26 6.13 11.34 -3.92
N LEU A 27 7.00 11.20 -4.93
CA LEU A 27 7.71 9.95 -5.25
C LEU A 27 8.67 9.56 -4.12
N ILE A 28 9.49 10.50 -3.64
CA ILE A 28 10.55 10.21 -2.67
C ILE A 28 9.97 9.60 -1.40
N ARG A 29 8.90 10.17 -0.84
CA ARG A 29 8.30 9.62 0.39
C ARG A 29 7.70 8.25 0.16
N GLN A 30 7.05 8.05 -0.98
CA GLN A 30 6.45 6.76 -1.31
C GLN A 30 7.52 5.68 -1.52
N ALA A 31 8.64 6.01 -2.16
CA ALA A 31 9.78 5.11 -2.31
C ALA A 31 10.42 4.79 -0.97
N MET A 32 10.64 5.80 -0.12
CA MET A 32 11.24 5.62 1.21
C MET A 32 10.35 4.81 2.14
N ALA A 33 9.02 4.94 2.03
CA ALA A 33 8.10 4.06 2.75
C ALA A 33 8.26 2.59 2.35
N LEU A 34 8.40 2.30 1.04
CA LEU A 34 8.64 0.94 0.55
C LEU A 34 10.02 0.41 0.96
N ILE A 35 11.06 1.23 0.81
CA ILE A 35 12.42 0.88 1.25
C ILE A 35 12.43 0.60 2.75
N GLY A 36 11.78 1.46 3.55
CA GLY A 36 11.66 1.29 4.99
C GLY A 36 10.92 0.01 5.37
N LEU A 37 9.86 -0.35 4.62
CA LEU A 37 9.16 -1.62 4.82
C LEU A 37 10.09 -2.82 4.57
N LEU A 38 10.80 -2.84 3.43
CA LEU A 38 11.68 -3.94 3.05
C LEU A 38 12.89 -4.07 3.97
N LEU A 39 13.59 -2.96 4.22
CA LEU A 39 14.73 -2.92 5.12
C LEU A 39 14.32 -3.18 6.57
N GLY A 40 13.16 -2.66 6.99
CA GLY A 40 12.60 -2.93 8.30
C GLY A 40 12.37 -4.42 8.51
N LEU A 41 11.71 -5.10 7.56
CA LEU A 41 11.49 -6.55 7.64
C LEU A 41 12.82 -7.30 7.71
N LYS A 42 13.78 -6.94 6.84
CA LYS A 42 15.08 -7.61 6.79
C LYS A 42 15.87 -7.42 8.09
N ILE A 43 16.05 -6.18 8.53
CA ILE A 43 16.83 -5.85 9.73
C ILE A 43 16.17 -6.41 10.99
N ALA A 44 14.84 -6.29 11.12
CA ALA A 44 14.11 -6.84 12.25
C ALA A 44 14.23 -8.37 12.30
N SER A 45 14.09 -9.06 11.17
CA SER A 45 14.25 -10.51 11.10
C SER A 45 15.67 -10.95 11.49
N ASP A 46 16.69 -10.18 11.15
CA ASP A 46 18.07 -10.54 11.45
C ASP A 46 18.46 -10.23 12.91
N HIS A 47 17.85 -9.21 13.54
CA HIS A 47 18.32 -8.66 14.84
C HIS A 47 17.34 -8.83 16.01
N TYR A 48 16.11 -9.33 15.81
CA TYR A 48 15.12 -9.42 16.89
C TYR A 48 15.57 -10.29 18.08
N LEU A 49 16.41 -11.31 17.85
CA LEU A 49 16.89 -12.20 18.93
C LEU A 49 17.76 -11.47 19.95
N PHE A 50 18.58 -10.51 19.49
CA PHE A 50 19.43 -9.70 20.37
C PHE A 50 18.58 -8.89 21.34
N LEU A 51 17.60 -8.16 20.81
CA LEU A 51 16.69 -7.36 21.64
C LEU A 51 15.81 -8.25 22.51
N SER A 52 15.36 -9.40 22.01
CA SER A 52 14.54 -10.36 22.75
C SER A 52 15.25 -10.89 23.99
N THR A 53 16.56 -11.13 23.90
CA THR A 53 17.35 -11.58 25.04
C THR A 53 17.43 -10.51 26.13
N LEU A 54 17.54 -9.23 25.75
CA LEU A 54 17.52 -8.12 26.71
C LEU A 54 16.16 -7.99 27.41
N LEU A 55 15.06 -8.14 26.65
CA LEU A 55 13.70 -8.09 27.20
C LEU A 55 13.40 -9.28 28.13
N GLN A 56 13.84 -10.48 27.79
CA GLN A 56 13.71 -11.65 28.67
C GLN A 56 14.43 -11.43 30.00
N THR A 57 15.66 -10.89 29.97
CA THR A 57 16.47 -10.70 31.17
C THR A 57 15.98 -9.56 32.07
N HIS A 58 15.55 -8.43 31.49
CA HIS A 58 15.17 -7.23 32.27
C HIS A 58 13.69 -7.18 32.64
N PHE A 59 12.82 -7.79 31.83
CA PHE A 59 11.37 -7.71 32.01
C PHE A 59 10.72 -9.08 32.24
N TYR A 60 11.51 -10.16 32.34
CA TYR A 60 11.04 -11.53 32.60
C TYR A 60 9.90 -11.98 31.67
N LEU A 61 9.94 -11.51 30.42
CA LEU A 61 8.96 -11.88 29.42
C LEU A 61 9.19 -13.30 28.93
N ASP A 62 8.10 -13.98 28.58
CA ASP A 62 8.18 -15.25 27.88
C ASP A 62 8.89 -15.07 26.52
N LYS A 63 9.65 -16.09 26.11
CA LYS A 63 10.48 -16.08 24.90
C LYS A 63 9.68 -15.75 23.64
N TYR A 64 8.46 -16.28 23.50
CA TYR A 64 7.63 -16.03 22.32
C TYR A 64 7.18 -14.56 22.28
N LEU A 65 6.70 -14.03 23.41
CA LEU A 65 6.30 -12.64 23.57
C LEU A 65 7.48 -11.68 23.35
N ALA A 66 8.64 -11.97 23.93
CA ALA A 66 9.84 -11.17 23.77
C ALA A 66 10.31 -11.11 22.32
N ASN A 67 10.22 -12.21 21.56
CA ASN A 67 10.56 -12.25 20.14
C ASN A 67 9.63 -11.36 19.30
N ILE A 68 8.31 -11.46 19.51
CA ILE A 68 7.32 -10.66 18.77
C ILE A 68 7.52 -9.17 19.05
N ILE A 69 7.65 -8.80 20.33
CA ILE A 69 7.83 -7.40 20.73
C ILE A 69 9.13 -6.86 20.14
N SER A 70 10.22 -7.63 20.20
CA SER A 70 11.52 -7.22 19.67
C SER A 70 11.50 -7.00 18.16
N PHE A 71 10.89 -7.94 17.42
CA PHE A 71 10.72 -7.79 15.98
C PHE A 71 9.93 -6.54 15.66
N GLY A 72 8.78 -6.35 16.33
CA GLY A 72 7.93 -5.17 16.15
C GLY A 72 8.69 -3.86 16.43
N LEU A 73 9.39 -3.77 17.56
CA LEU A 73 10.15 -2.59 17.94
C LEU A 73 11.20 -2.23 16.90
N ILE A 74 12.03 -3.20 16.47
CA ILE A 74 13.07 -2.94 15.46
C ILE A 74 12.43 -2.56 14.12
N PHE A 75 11.40 -3.30 13.70
CA PHE A 75 10.69 -3.04 12.45
C PHE A 75 10.14 -1.62 12.38
N PHE A 76 9.38 -1.20 13.39
CA PHE A 76 8.82 0.15 13.44
C PHE A 76 9.89 1.22 13.57
N LEU A 77 10.95 0.99 14.36
CA LEU A 77 12.05 1.94 14.50
C LEU A 77 12.74 2.19 13.16
N VAL A 78 13.07 1.13 12.42
CA VAL A 78 13.70 1.26 11.09
C VAL A 78 12.77 1.99 10.12
N ILE A 79 11.48 1.63 10.08
CA ILE A 79 10.49 2.33 9.25
C ILE A 79 10.45 3.82 9.58
N ILE A 80 10.40 4.18 10.86
CA ILE A 80 10.34 5.58 11.29
C ILE A 80 11.60 6.32 10.82
N VAL A 81 12.79 5.75 11.04
CA VAL A 81 14.06 6.36 10.64
C VAL A 81 14.13 6.58 9.13
N ILE A 82 13.83 5.56 8.33
CA ILE A 82 13.89 5.67 6.86
C ILE A 82 12.85 6.67 6.34
N ASN A 83 11.62 6.67 6.89
CA ASN A 83 10.60 7.64 6.49
C ASN A 83 10.98 9.07 6.89
N LEU A 84 11.66 9.26 8.02
CA LEU A 84 12.18 10.56 8.43
C LEU A 84 13.24 11.06 7.44
N VAL A 85 14.16 10.19 7.00
CA VAL A 85 15.11 10.52 5.92
C VAL A 85 14.37 10.90 4.64
N GLY A 86 13.35 10.14 4.24
CA GLY A 86 12.52 10.47 3.09
C GLY A 86 11.78 11.80 3.20
N TRP A 87 11.34 12.16 4.41
CA TRP A 87 10.73 13.45 4.71
C TRP A 87 11.72 14.61 4.46
N ILE A 88 12.97 14.45 4.93
CA ILE A 88 14.06 15.42 4.74
C ILE A 88 14.42 15.54 3.25
N LEU A 89 14.63 14.42 2.56
CA LEU A 89 14.98 14.39 1.14
C LEU A 89 13.90 15.02 0.26
N SER A 90 12.62 14.78 0.57
CA SER A 90 11.49 15.44 -0.09
C SER A 90 11.44 16.95 0.21
N GLY A 91 12.02 17.41 1.33
CA GLY A 91 12.27 18.83 1.59
C GLY A 91 13.31 19.41 0.63
N LEU A 92 14.40 18.68 0.37
CA LEU A 92 15.48 19.12 -0.53
C LEU A 92 15.01 19.28 -1.99
N THR A 93 14.11 18.43 -2.48
CA THR A 93 13.57 18.60 -3.84
C THR A 93 12.77 19.88 -4.04
N LYS A 94 12.22 20.45 -2.96
CA LYS A 94 11.59 21.77 -3.00
C LYS A 94 12.62 22.87 -3.22
N LEU A 95 13.78 22.76 -2.58
CA LEU A 95 14.89 23.72 -2.76
C LEU A 95 15.46 23.68 -4.18
N LEU A 96 15.51 22.49 -4.78
CA LEU A 96 16.02 22.29 -6.14
C LEU A 96 14.97 22.57 -7.24
N PHE A 97 13.79 23.09 -6.89
CA PHE A 97 12.65 23.29 -7.81
C PHE A 97 12.15 22.02 -8.54
N LEU A 98 12.65 20.84 -8.17
CA LEU A 98 12.24 19.53 -8.71
C LEU A 98 10.96 18.99 -8.07
N SER A 99 10.37 19.73 -7.12
CA SER A 99 9.16 19.31 -6.41
C SER A 99 7.96 19.04 -7.33
N PHE A 100 7.87 19.70 -8.49
CA PHE A 100 6.80 19.43 -9.45
C PHE A 100 6.90 18.00 -10.02
N ILE A 101 8.10 17.57 -10.39
CA ILE A 101 8.35 16.22 -10.93
C ILE A 101 8.11 15.17 -9.83
N ASP A 102 8.69 15.37 -8.64
CA ASP A 102 8.51 14.47 -7.48
C ASP A 102 7.02 14.26 -7.14
N ARG A 103 6.25 15.34 -7.07
CA ARG A 103 4.81 15.27 -6.77
C ARG A 103 4.00 14.68 -7.92
N SER A 104 4.32 14.97 -9.17
CA SER A 104 3.59 14.44 -10.32
C SER A 104 3.75 12.92 -10.43
N ILE A 105 4.97 12.40 -10.27
CA ILE A 105 5.20 10.96 -10.22
C ILE A 105 4.52 10.36 -8.98
N GLY A 106 4.57 11.07 -7.84
CA GLY A 106 3.81 10.70 -6.64
C GLY A 106 2.31 10.54 -6.90
N ALA A 107 1.70 11.40 -7.73
CA ALA A 107 0.29 11.30 -8.11
C ALA A 107 0.00 10.04 -8.93
N VAL A 108 0.88 9.69 -9.87
CA VAL A 108 0.78 8.46 -10.67
C VAL A 108 0.85 7.23 -9.76
N ILE A 109 1.82 7.18 -8.83
CA ILE A 109 1.91 6.07 -7.87
C ILE A 109 0.68 6.02 -6.96
N GLY A 110 0.18 7.19 -6.53
CA GLY A 110 -1.05 7.30 -5.75
C GLY A 110 -2.25 6.72 -6.50
N LEU A 111 -2.42 7.06 -7.77
CA LEU A 111 -3.45 6.51 -8.64
C LEU A 111 -3.33 4.99 -8.80
N ILE A 112 -2.12 4.47 -9.02
CA ILE A 112 -1.89 3.02 -9.12
C ILE A 112 -2.31 2.33 -7.82
N LYS A 113 -1.90 2.85 -6.66
CA LYS A 113 -2.30 2.32 -5.34
C LYS A 113 -3.82 2.37 -5.15
N GLY A 114 -4.44 3.50 -5.46
CA GLY A 114 -5.88 3.68 -5.37
C GLY A 114 -6.63 2.71 -6.28
N GLY A 115 -6.16 2.55 -7.53
CA GLY A 115 -6.71 1.61 -8.50
C GLY A 115 -6.62 0.16 -8.04
N ILE A 116 -5.48 -0.26 -7.49
CA ILE A 116 -5.31 -1.59 -6.90
C ILE A 116 -6.31 -1.80 -5.74
N ILE A 117 -6.45 -0.83 -4.84
CA ILE A 117 -7.37 -0.92 -3.70
C ILE A 117 -8.83 -1.01 -4.19
N VAL A 118 -9.24 -0.15 -5.12
CA VAL A 118 -10.58 -0.19 -5.72
C VAL A 118 -10.83 -1.53 -6.39
N TYR A 119 -9.87 -2.01 -7.19
CA TYR A 119 -9.97 -3.31 -7.85
C TYR A 119 -10.16 -4.45 -6.84
N LEU A 120 -9.36 -4.50 -5.77
CA LEU A 120 -9.49 -5.52 -4.72
C LEU A 120 -10.86 -5.44 -4.02
N ILE A 121 -11.36 -4.23 -3.73
CA ILE A 121 -12.69 -4.04 -3.13
C ILE A 121 -13.77 -4.57 -4.09
N LEU A 122 -13.74 -4.19 -5.36
CA LEU A 122 -14.70 -4.65 -6.36
C LEU A 122 -14.65 -6.17 -6.56
N LEU A 123 -13.44 -6.76 -6.52
CA LEU A 123 -13.23 -8.19 -6.62
C LEU A 123 -13.86 -8.92 -5.41
N LEU A 124 -13.67 -8.41 -4.19
CA LEU A 124 -14.29 -9.00 -3.00
C LEU A 124 -15.81 -8.91 -3.08
N ILE A 125 -16.34 -7.75 -3.48
CA ILE A 125 -17.79 -7.53 -3.61
C ILE A 125 -18.40 -8.43 -4.69
N SER A 126 -17.72 -8.62 -5.83
CA SER A 126 -18.25 -9.45 -6.93
C SER A 126 -18.35 -10.94 -6.59
N LYS A 127 -17.55 -11.41 -5.63
CA LYS A 127 -17.61 -12.80 -5.13
C LYS A 127 -18.72 -13.01 -4.08
N VAL A 128 -19.38 -11.95 -3.61
CA VAL A 128 -20.52 -12.06 -2.68
C VAL A 128 -21.78 -12.43 -3.48
N PRO A 129 -22.52 -13.50 -3.12
CA PRO A 129 -23.69 -13.97 -3.86
C PRO A 129 -24.95 -13.12 -3.58
N TYR A 130 -24.86 -11.80 -3.81
CA TYR A 130 -25.96 -10.85 -3.60
C TYR A 130 -26.38 -10.22 -4.93
N LYS A 131 -27.45 -10.73 -5.54
CA LYS A 131 -27.89 -10.36 -6.91
C LYS A 131 -28.03 -8.85 -7.13
N GLN A 132 -28.55 -8.13 -6.13
CA GLN A 132 -28.78 -6.69 -6.22
C GLN A 132 -27.49 -5.87 -6.30
N VAL A 133 -26.38 -6.39 -5.77
CA VAL A 133 -25.06 -5.75 -5.86
C VAL A 133 -24.37 -6.11 -7.17
N SER A 134 -24.50 -7.37 -7.63
CA SER A 134 -24.01 -7.81 -8.94
C SER A 134 -24.64 -7.00 -10.08
N ASP A 135 -25.96 -6.78 -10.04
CA ASP A 135 -26.69 -5.99 -11.05
C ASP A 135 -26.24 -4.52 -11.10
N GLN A 136 -25.79 -3.96 -9.98
CA GLN A 136 -25.26 -2.59 -9.92
C GLN A 136 -23.82 -2.51 -10.43
N LEU A 137 -22.98 -3.50 -10.11
CA LEU A 137 -21.62 -3.61 -10.64
C LEU A 137 -21.61 -3.77 -12.16
N GLU A 138 -22.53 -4.55 -12.72
CA GLU A 138 -22.64 -4.73 -14.16
C GLU A 138 -23.09 -3.46 -14.90
N LYS A 139 -23.77 -2.53 -14.22
CA LYS A 139 -24.13 -1.24 -14.81
C LYS A 139 -22.99 -0.24 -14.79
N SER A 140 -22.03 -0.41 -13.86
CA SER A 140 -20.85 0.45 -13.76
C SER A 140 -19.84 0.12 -14.85
N VAL A 141 -19.46 1.15 -15.61
CA VAL A 141 -18.46 1.02 -16.67
C VAL A 141 -17.08 0.76 -16.06
N LEU A 142 -16.72 1.52 -15.01
CA LEU A 142 -15.41 1.41 -14.38
C LEU A 142 -15.25 0.08 -13.63
N ALA A 143 -16.32 -0.42 -13.00
CA ALA A 143 -16.27 -1.71 -12.33
C ALA A 143 -16.05 -2.86 -13.33
N LYS A 144 -16.74 -2.83 -14.48
CA LYS A 144 -16.54 -3.82 -15.55
C LYS A 144 -15.12 -3.80 -16.10
N ASP A 145 -14.62 -2.61 -16.45
CA ASP A 145 -13.27 -2.47 -17.04
C ASP A 145 -12.18 -2.92 -16.06
N LEU A 146 -12.32 -2.63 -14.76
CA LEU A 146 -11.39 -3.08 -13.73
C LEU A 146 -11.49 -4.59 -13.48
N LEU A 147 -12.71 -5.15 -13.40
CA LEU A 147 -12.90 -6.59 -13.19
C LEU A 147 -12.50 -7.43 -14.41
N ALA A 148 -12.45 -6.85 -15.61
CA ALA A 148 -11.91 -7.54 -16.79
C ALA A 148 -10.42 -7.89 -16.66
N LEU A 149 -9.70 -7.27 -15.72
CA LEU A 149 -8.29 -7.60 -15.41
C LEU A 149 -8.15 -8.88 -14.57
N THR A 150 -9.25 -9.38 -13.99
CA THR A 150 -9.25 -10.57 -13.11
C THR A 150 -8.59 -11.79 -13.73
N PRO A 151 -8.94 -12.26 -14.95
CA PRO A 151 -8.31 -13.45 -15.54
C PRO A 151 -6.79 -13.30 -15.72
N TYR A 152 -6.32 -12.11 -16.12
CA TYR A 152 -4.88 -11.85 -16.28
C TYR A 152 -4.13 -11.88 -14.95
N ILE A 153 -4.76 -11.39 -13.88
CA ILE A 153 -4.18 -11.41 -12.54
C ILE A 153 -4.17 -12.84 -11.99
N GLU A 154 -5.27 -13.59 -12.11
CA GLU A 154 -5.36 -14.98 -11.66
C GLU A 154 -4.34 -15.88 -12.38
N GLU A 155 -4.15 -15.72 -13.70
CA GLU A 155 -3.15 -16.47 -14.46
C GLU A 155 -1.72 -16.20 -13.96
N ASN A 156 -1.37 -14.93 -13.76
CA ASN A 156 -0.03 -14.55 -13.29
C ASN A 156 0.21 -14.97 -11.84
N LEU A 157 -0.80 -14.90 -10.97
CA LEU A 157 -0.69 -15.39 -9.60
C LEU A 157 -0.48 -16.91 -9.58
N ASN A 158 -1.21 -17.67 -10.39
CA ASN A 158 -1.04 -19.12 -10.45
C ASN A 158 0.37 -19.53 -10.89
N LYS A 159 0.97 -18.80 -11.85
CA LYS A 159 2.37 -19.02 -12.28
C LYS A 159 3.42 -18.72 -11.20
N ILE A 160 3.12 -17.84 -10.25
CA ILE A 160 4.04 -17.47 -9.16
C ILE A 160 3.87 -18.39 -7.94
N ILE A 161 2.63 -18.84 -7.68
CA ILE A 161 2.26 -19.61 -6.49
C ILE A 161 2.50 -21.12 -6.68
N GLN A 162 2.41 -21.63 -7.91
CA GLN A 162 2.81 -23.00 -8.22
C GLN A 162 4.20 -22.98 -8.90
N PRO A 163 5.31 -23.22 -8.17
CA PRO A 163 6.64 -23.35 -8.76
C PRO A 163 6.75 -24.57 -9.68
#